data_AF-A0A7C3AXP9-F1
#
_entry.id   AF-A0A7C3AXP9-F1
#
_cell.length_a   1.000
_cell.length_b   1.000
_cell.length_c   1.000
_cell.angle_alpha   90.00
_cell.angle_beta   90.00
_cell.angle_gamma   90.00
#
_symmetry.space_group_name_H-M   'P 1'
#
loop_
_entity.id
_entity.type
_entity.pdbx_description
1 polymer ?
#
loop_
_entity_poly.entity_id
_entity_poly.type
_entity_poly.pdbx_seq_one_letter_code
_entity_poly.pdbx_strand_id
1 'polypeptide(L)'
;MVAEKWSPQPYSYEELLSLDRLKRAVMSRVLDRVESMMGEEFPLSPERIAGLLNDEWQRAKEAVRSSPAAREAFRGYLEGAISDQLDGLIKTDKDELKAMGVAEKSL
;
A
#
# COMPACT_ATOMS: atom_id res chain seq x y z
N MET A 1 6.32 30.27 -22.18
CA MET A 1 5.96 30.35 -20.76
C MET A 1 5.85 28.93 -20.27
N VAL A 2 6.77 28.49 -19.42
CA VAL A 2 6.78 27.11 -18.91
C VAL A 2 5.73 27.07 -17.81
N ALA A 3 4.58 26.44 -18.09
CA ALA A 3 3.63 26.11 -17.04
C ALA A 3 4.37 25.26 -16.01
N GLU A 4 4.47 25.75 -14.78
CA GLU A 4 5.07 25.04 -13.66
C GLU A 4 4.25 23.75 -13.47
N LYS A 5 4.76 22.65 -14.01
CA LYS A 5 4.04 21.38 -14.08
C LYS A 5 4.03 20.82 -12.67
N TRP A 6 2.94 21.04 -11.93
CA TRP A 6 2.74 20.54 -10.58
C TRP A 6 3.25 19.09 -10.46
N SER A 7 4.29 18.91 -9.65
CA SER A 7 4.92 17.62 -9.40
C SER A 7 4.61 17.19 -7.96
N PRO A 8 3.69 16.24 -7.74
CA PRO A 8 3.34 15.83 -6.39
C PRO A 8 4.56 15.25 -5.68
N GLN A 9 4.81 15.74 -4.46
CA GLN A 9 5.81 15.16 -3.58
C GLN A 9 5.40 13.73 -3.23
N PRO A 10 6.34 12.75 -3.25
CA PRO A 10 6.05 11.39 -2.84
C PRO A 10 5.57 11.37 -1.38
N TYR A 11 4.78 10.36 -1.04
CA TYR A 11 4.41 10.13 0.36
C TYR A 11 5.63 9.71 1.16
N SER A 12 5.87 10.41 2.26
CA SER A 12 6.82 9.97 3.26
C SER A 12 6.26 8.79 4.05
N TYR A 13 7.15 7.95 4.60
CA TYR A 13 6.72 6.80 5.38
C TYR A 13 5.86 7.19 6.60
N GLU A 14 6.19 8.31 7.26
CA GLU A 14 5.45 8.80 8.43
C GLU A 14 3.99 9.14 8.12
N GLU A 15 3.71 9.64 6.91
CA GLU A 15 2.34 9.94 6.47
C GLU A 15 1.51 8.67 6.29
N LEU A 16 2.15 7.54 6.03
CA LEU A 16 1.50 6.25 5.76
C LEU A 16 1.24 5.42 7.03
N LEU A 17 1.76 5.86 8.19
CA LEU A 17 1.68 5.09 9.45
C LEU A 17 0.28 5.05 10.07
N SER A 18 -0.62 5.99 9.73
CA SER A 18 -1.99 5.98 10.25
C SER A 18 -2.98 6.60 9.28
N LEU A 19 -4.25 6.19 9.40
CA LEU A 19 -5.34 6.73 8.60
C LEU A 19 -5.50 8.24 8.77
N ASP A 20 -5.29 8.77 9.99
CA ASP A 20 -5.39 10.20 10.26
C ASP A 20 -4.28 10.99 9.55
N ARG A 21 -3.04 10.49 9.60
CA ARG A 21 -1.90 11.10 8.90
C ARG A 21 -2.09 11.05 7.40
N LEU A 22 -2.54 9.91 6.87
CA LEU A 22 -2.84 9.75 5.45
C LEU A 22 -3.93 10.72 4.99
N LYS A 23 -5.00 10.87 5.78
CA LYS A 23 -6.09 11.81 5.49
C LYS A 23 -5.58 13.25 5.41
N ARG A 24 -4.77 13.69 6.39
CA ARG A 24 -4.18 15.05 6.39
C ARG A 24 -3.27 15.26 5.18
N ALA A 25 -2.43 14.27 4.88
CA ALA A 25 -1.50 14.27 3.76
C ALA A 25 -2.21 14.38 2.39
N VAL A 26 -3.28 13.62 2.18
CA VAL A 26 -4.12 13.69 0.98
C VAL A 26 -4.81 15.05 0.89
N MET A 27 -5.43 15.51 1.99
CA MET A 27 -6.17 16.78 2.01
C MET A 27 -5.26 17.97 1.68
N SER A 28 -4.06 18.03 2.28
CA SER A 28 -3.07 19.07 1.98
C SER A 28 -2.69 19.09 0.51
N ARG A 29 -2.34 17.93 -0.08
CA ARG A 29 -1.94 17.84 -1.49
C ARG A 29 -3.07 18.23 -2.45
N VAL A 30 -4.32 17.88 -2.13
CA VAL A 30 -5.48 18.30 -2.94
C VAL A 30 -5.68 19.81 -2.85
N LEU A 31 -5.54 20.41 -1.65
CA LEU A 31 -5.63 21.86 -1.49
C LEU A 31 -4.52 22.57 -2.26
N ASP A 32 -3.26 22.13 -2.15
CA ASP A 32 -2.13 22.70 -2.90
C ASP A 32 -2.37 22.63 -4.41
N ARG A 33 -2.93 21.51 -4.90
CA ARG A 33 -3.28 21.33 -6.31
C ARG A 33 -4.42 22.26 -6.73
N VAL A 34 -5.45 22.42 -5.90
CA VAL A 34 -6.56 23.34 -6.14
C VAL A 34 -6.07 24.79 -6.16
N GLU A 35 -5.22 25.19 -5.22
CA GLU A 35 -4.64 26.53 -5.16
C GLU A 35 -3.80 26.84 -6.41
N SER A 36 -3.04 25.86 -6.91
CA SER A 36 -2.29 26.02 -8.17
C SER A 36 -3.19 26.27 -9.40
N MET A 37 -4.46 25.87 -9.35
CA MET A 37 -5.44 26.04 -10.43
C MET A 37 -6.27 27.33 -10.31
N MET A 38 -6.10 28.10 -9.23
CA MET A 38 -6.93 29.26 -8.91
C MET A 38 -6.88 30.36 -10.00
N GLY A 39 -5.83 30.41 -10.82
CA GLY A 39 -5.72 31.31 -11.96
C GLY A 39 -6.46 30.87 -13.23
N GLU A 40 -6.86 29.59 -13.31
CA GLU A 40 -7.46 28.97 -14.51
C GLU A 40 -8.93 28.58 -14.30
N GLU A 41 -9.31 28.18 -13.08
CA GLU A 41 -10.63 27.60 -12.80
C GLU A 41 -11.11 28.01 -11.39
N PHE A 42 -12.02 28.98 -11.30
CA PHE A 42 -12.64 29.40 -10.03
C PHE A 42 -14.10 29.85 -10.23
N PRO A 43 -15.07 29.38 -9.42
CA PRO A 43 -14.96 28.32 -8.42
C PRO A 43 -14.89 26.93 -9.05
N LEU A 44 -14.24 25.98 -8.37
CA LEU A 44 -14.22 24.58 -8.81
C LEU A 44 -15.58 23.93 -8.55
N SER A 45 -16.05 23.13 -9.51
CA SER A 45 -17.26 22.34 -9.31
C SER A 45 -17.03 21.19 -8.31
N PRO A 46 -18.08 20.72 -7.61
CA PRO A 46 -17.98 19.56 -6.72
C PRO A 46 -17.43 18.31 -7.40
N GLU A 47 -17.78 18.08 -8.67
CA GLU A 47 -17.30 16.94 -9.47
C GLU A 47 -15.79 17.05 -9.71
N ARG A 48 -15.30 18.27 -9.95
CA ARG A 48 -13.87 18.53 -10.14
C ARG A 48 -13.09 18.23 -8.87
N ILE A 49 -13.57 18.69 -7.72
CA ILE A 49 -12.99 18.40 -6.41
C ILE A 49 -12.98 16.89 -6.14
N ALA A 50 -14.09 16.20 -6.40
CA ALA A 50 -14.19 14.75 -6.25
C ALA A 50 -13.18 14.00 -7.16
N GLY A 51 -12.99 14.47 -8.39
CA GLY A 51 -11.97 13.95 -9.30
C GLY A 51 -10.55 14.09 -8.75
N LEU A 52 -10.19 15.30 -8.30
CA LEU A 52 -8.86 15.57 -7.71
C LEU A 52 -8.61 14.73 -6.46
N LEU A 53 -9.63 14.56 -5.62
CA LEU A 53 -9.56 13.73 -4.43
C LEU A 53 -9.37 12.25 -4.77
N ASN A 54 -10.10 11.74 -5.77
CA ASN A 54 -9.97 10.36 -6.22
C ASN A 54 -8.58 10.08 -6.79
N ASP A 55 -8.03 10.99 -7.61
CA ASP A 55 -6.67 10.87 -8.13
C ASP A 55 -5.65 10.74 -6.99
N GLU A 56 -5.72 11.66 -6.02
CA GLU A 56 -4.79 11.67 -4.89
C GLU A 56 -4.96 10.43 -4.01
N TRP A 57 -6.20 9.96 -3.85
CA TRP A 57 -6.47 8.74 -3.10
C TRP A 57 -5.88 7.48 -3.77
N GLN A 58 -5.87 7.40 -5.10
CA GLN A 58 -5.19 6.30 -5.79
C GLN A 58 -3.68 6.34 -5.54
N ARG A 59 -3.05 7.52 -5.65
CA ARG A 59 -1.63 7.71 -5.33
C ARG A 59 -1.29 7.29 -3.89
N ALA A 60 -2.13 7.70 -2.93
CA ALA A 60 -2.00 7.31 -1.53
C ALA A 60 -2.00 5.78 -1.35
N LYS A 61 -2.96 5.07 -1.98
CA LYS A 61 -3.04 3.60 -1.90
C LYS A 61 -1.83 2.91 -2.51
N GLU A 62 -1.33 3.40 -3.63
CA GLU A 62 -0.11 2.87 -4.26
C GLU A 62 1.11 3.04 -3.35
N ALA A 63 1.25 4.22 -2.74
CA ALA A 63 2.32 4.47 -1.78
C ALA A 63 2.24 3.53 -0.57
N VAL A 64 1.04 3.36 0.03
CA VAL A 64 0.82 2.39 1.12
C VAL A 64 1.23 0.98 0.71
N ARG A 65 0.79 0.50 -0.46
CA ARG A 65 1.14 -0.84 -0.96
C ARG A 65 2.64 -1.04 -1.18
N SER A 66 3.35 0.02 -1.53
CA SER A 66 4.81 0.00 -1.72
C SER A 66 5.60 0.10 -0.41
N SER A 67 4.93 0.42 0.71
CA SER A 67 5.58 0.66 2.00
C SER A 67 6.16 -0.63 2.63
N PRO A 68 7.25 -0.52 3.43
CA PRO A 68 7.79 -1.65 4.17
C PRO A 68 6.77 -2.36 5.06
N ALA A 69 5.97 -1.59 5.82
CA ALA A 69 4.93 -2.15 6.68
C ALA A 69 3.89 -2.98 5.92
N ALA A 70 3.46 -2.53 4.74
CA ALA A 70 2.52 -3.30 3.91
C ALA A 70 3.15 -4.60 3.38
N ARG A 71 4.43 -4.57 3.01
CA ARG A 71 5.17 -5.77 2.59
C ARG A 71 5.33 -6.76 3.73
N GLU A 72 5.64 -6.30 4.93
CA GLU A 72 5.76 -7.15 6.12
C GLU A 72 4.42 -7.77 6.51
N ALA A 73 3.35 -6.99 6.56
CA ALA A 73 2.01 -7.50 6.84
C ALA A 73 1.56 -8.54 5.80
N PHE A 74 1.83 -8.29 4.51
CA PHE A 74 1.55 -9.25 3.44
C PHE A 74 2.38 -10.52 3.56
N ARG A 75 3.67 -10.40 3.90
CA ARG A 75 4.55 -11.55 4.14
C ARG A 75 4.04 -12.40 5.29
N GLY A 76 3.67 -11.81 6.42
CA GLY A 76 3.12 -12.55 7.57
C GLY A 76 1.82 -13.30 7.22
N TYR A 77 0.94 -12.69 6.44
CA TYR A 77 -0.24 -13.37 5.91
C TYR A 77 0.11 -14.58 5.02
N LEU A 78 1.08 -14.41 4.10
CA LEU A 78 1.52 -15.51 3.23
C LEU A 78 2.23 -16.62 3.99
N GLU A 79 3.04 -16.29 5.01
CA GLU A 79 3.74 -17.28 5.83
C GLU A 79 2.74 -18.24 6.49
N GLY A 80 1.62 -17.74 7.02
CA GLY A 80 0.56 -18.60 7.56
C GLY A 80 -0.04 -19.53 6.50
N ALA A 81 -0.47 -18.97 5.37
CA ALA A 81 -1.09 -19.74 4.30
C ALA A 81 -0.15 -20.80 3.69
N ILE A 82 1.13 -20.46 3.52
CA ILE A 82 2.15 -21.38 3.01
C ILE A 82 2.44 -22.46 4.05
N SER A 83 2.53 -22.11 5.34
CA SER A 83 2.75 -23.08 6.42
C SER A 83 1.64 -24.14 6.43
N ASP A 84 0.38 -23.72 6.35
CA ASP A 84 -0.76 -24.65 6.35
C ASP A 84 -0.71 -25.63 5.17
N GLN A 85 -0.33 -25.14 3.97
CA GLN A 85 -0.18 -26.01 2.80
C GLN A 85 1.02 -26.95 2.93
N LEU A 86 2.14 -26.45 3.45
CA LEU A 86 3.35 -27.23 3.64
C LEU A 86 3.13 -28.36 4.67
N ASP A 87 2.42 -28.08 5.76
CA ASP A 87 2.04 -29.09 6.75
C ASP A 87 1.18 -30.20 6.14
N GLY A 88 0.32 -29.86 5.18
CA GLY A 88 -0.45 -30.83 4.40
C GLY A 88 0.46 -31.76 3.61
N LEU A 89 1.41 -31.20 2.85
CA LEU A 89 2.37 -31.98 2.06
C LEU A 89 3.24 -32.88 2.94
N ILE A 90 3.75 -32.34 4.05
CA ILE A 90 4.57 -33.11 5.01
C ILE A 90 3.78 -34.28 5.58
N LYS A 91 2.49 -34.11 5.89
CA LYS A 91 1.63 -35.19 6.38
C LYS A 91 1.43 -36.29 5.33
N THR A 92 1.27 -35.91 4.06
CA THR A 92 1.09 -36.86 2.95
C THR A 92 2.37 -37.65 2.68
N ASP A 93 3.51 -36.99 2.61
CA ASP A 93 4.78 -37.60 2.19
C ASP A 93 5.62 -38.11 3.36
N LYS A 94 5.05 -38.10 4.58
CA LYS A 94 5.74 -38.37 5.84
C LYS A 94 6.54 -39.67 5.83
N ASP A 95 5.92 -40.76 5.37
CA ASP A 95 6.54 -42.09 5.42
C ASP A 95 7.65 -42.23 4.38
N GLU A 96 7.48 -41.61 3.20
CA GLU A 96 8.53 -41.53 2.18
C GLU A 96 9.73 -40.73 2.69
N LEU A 97 9.49 -39.54 3.27
CA LEU A 97 10.54 -38.70 3.85
C LEU A 97 11.29 -39.44 4.97
N LYS A 98 10.59 -40.19 5.82
CA LYS A 98 11.21 -41.02 6.87
C LYS A 98 12.05 -42.15 6.29
N ALA A 99 11.58 -42.82 5.24
CA ALA A 99 12.34 -43.86 4.55
C ALA A 99 13.64 -43.32 3.92
N MET A 100 13.66 -42.04 3.53
CA MET A 100 14.86 -41.32 3.06
C MET A 100 15.77 -40.81 4.20
N GLY A 101 15.44 -41.11 5.46
CA GLY A 101 16.26 -40.74 6.62
C GLY A 101 15.93 -39.37 7.23
N VAL A 102 14.84 -38.71 6.83
CA VAL A 102 14.40 -37.46 7.47
C VAL A 102 13.79 -37.80 8.84
N ALA A 103 14.45 -37.34 9.90
CA ALA A 103 13.98 -37.55 11.27
C ALA A 103 12.98 -36.46 11.70
N GLU A 104 11.84 -36.86 12.26
CA GLU A 104 10.99 -35.94 13.03
C GLU A 104 11.72 -35.56 14.32
N LYS A 105 12.22 -34.33 14.38
CA LYS A 105 12.60 -33.72 15.65
C LYS A 105 11.49 -32.76 16.06
N SER A 106 10.86 -33.04 17.19
CA SER A 106 10.06 -32.04 17.88
C SER A 106 11.00 -30.94 18.40
N LEU A 107 10.64 -29.68 18.17
CA LEU A 107 11.26 -28.51 18.81
C LEU A 107 10.98 -28.51 20.32
#